data_AF-A0A3G2I8D8-F1
#
_entry.id   AF-A0A3G2I8D8-F1
#
_cell.length_a   1.000
_cell.length_b   1.000
_cell.length_c   1.000
_cell.angle_alpha   90.00
_cell.angle_beta   90.00
_cell.angle_gamma   90.00
#
_symmetry.space_group_name_H-M   'P 1'
#
loop_
_entity.id
_entity.type
_entity.pdbx_description
1 polymer ?
#
loop_
_entity_poly.entity_id
_entity_poly.type
_entity_poly.pdbx_seq_one_letter_code
_entity_poly.pdbx_strand_id
1 'polypeptide(L)'
;MSNQAHADAHERIEKVVTRYRENEGSENFTYEVKDKYYLSKAAMTVLTIPGSLLLAIAWKTSSVTIRFYSLAMLSVIFLIIAFPVIAHFFKAFQERVWKDDFVSDDDILYLCENDNLKLVIVEEIKAGMELTYTDLYKNKDDYIDRSYWLRKQEMKKGLLSKIERV
;
A
#
# COMPACT_ATOMS: atom_id res chain seq x y z
N MET A 1 3.23 -32.26 0.51
CA MET A 1 4.44 -31.41 0.61
C MET A 1 4.18 -29.94 0.23
N SER A 2 3.45 -29.61 -0.86
CA SER A 2 3.20 -28.20 -1.22
C SER A 2 2.36 -27.43 -0.20
N ASN A 3 1.30 -28.04 0.37
CA ASN A 3 0.42 -27.33 1.32
C ASN A 3 1.10 -27.03 2.67
N GLN A 4 2.02 -27.90 3.12
CA GLN A 4 2.80 -27.66 4.34
C GLN A 4 3.83 -26.54 4.14
N ALA A 5 4.54 -26.53 3.01
CA ALA A 5 5.49 -25.46 2.70
C ALA A 5 4.80 -24.11 2.48
N HIS A 6 3.57 -24.11 1.96
CA HIS A 6 2.73 -22.92 1.81
C HIS A 6 2.24 -22.39 3.15
N ALA A 7 1.78 -23.28 4.04
CA ALA A 7 1.39 -22.90 5.39
C ALA A 7 2.57 -22.36 6.21
N ASP A 8 3.73 -23.01 6.13
CA ASP A 8 4.97 -22.56 6.79
C ASP A 8 5.43 -21.19 6.27
N ALA A 9 5.40 -20.96 4.95
CA ALA A 9 5.74 -19.66 4.38
C ALA A 9 4.83 -18.54 4.91
N HIS A 10 3.53 -18.81 4.97
CA HIS A 10 2.55 -17.88 5.51
C HIS A 10 2.80 -17.58 6.99
N GLU A 11 3.00 -18.62 7.80
CA GLU A 11 3.26 -18.51 9.24
C GLU A 11 4.55 -17.72 9.51
N ARG A 12 5.61 -17.94 8.72
CA ARG A 12 6.89 -17.23 8.87
C ARG A 12 6.75 -15.74 8.59
N ILE A 13 6.10 -15.35 7.49
CA ILE A 13 5.84 -13.93 7.17
C ILE A 13 4.99 -13.29 8.28
N GLU A 14 3.93 -13.96 8.70
CA GLU A 14 3.05 -13.45 9.76
C GLU A 14 3.79 -13.26 11.08
N LYS A 15 4.67 -14.21 11.44
CA LYS A 15 5.46 -14.16 12.67
C LYS A 15 6.46 -13.00 12.67
N VAL A 16 7.23 -12.80 11.60
CA VAL A 16 8.22 -11.70 11.56
C VAL A 16 7.55 -10.34 11.60
N VAL A 17 6.45 -10.16 10.85
CA VAL A 17 5.67 -8.92 10.83
C VAL A 17 5.04 -8.66 12.19
N THR A 18 4.44 -9.67 12.82
CA THR A 18 3.79 -9.52 14.12
C THR A 18 4.80 -9.16 15.19
N ARG A 19 5.93 -9.87 15.25
CA ARG A 19 7.00 -9.58 16.19
C ARG A 19 7.55 -8.16 16.02
N TYR A 20 7.77 -7.70 14.79
CA TYR A 20 8.17 -6.32 14.53
C TYR A 20 7.13 -5.34 15.08
N ARG A 21 5.86 -5.52 14.74
CA ARG A 21 4.77 -4.61 15.16
C ARG A 21 4.48 -4.61 16.66
N GLU A 22 4.75 -5.71 17.36
CA GLU A 22 4.59 -5.83 18.81
C GLU A 22 5.76 -5.23 19.58
N ASN A 23 6.97 -5.36 19.05
CA ASN A 23 8.20 -4.86 19.69
C ASN A 23 8.43 -3.38 19.44
N GLU A 24 7.99 -2.86 18.29
CA GLU A 24 8.23 -1.47 17.92
C GLU A 24 7.28 -0.50 18.62
N GLY A 25 7.85 0.52 19.26
CA GLY A 25 7.12 1.56 19.99
C GLY A 25 6.33 2.49 19.09
N SER A 26 5.43 3.29 19.70
CA SER A 26 4.60 4.27 18.98
C SER A 26 5.35 5.37 18.23
N GLU A 27 6.68 5.40 18.35
CA GLU A 27 7.56 6.36 17.69
C GLU A 27 7.86 5.97 16.24
N ASN A 28 7.68 4.69 15.87
CA ASN A 28 8.04 4.14 14.57
C ASN A 28 6.87 4.06 13.58
N PHE A 29 5.74 4.68 13.91
CA PHE A 29 4.65 4.88 12.96
C PHE A 29 4.00 6.26 13.10
N THR A 30 3.48 6.76 12.00
CA THR A 30 2.59 7.93 11.94
C THR A 30 1.19 7.52 11.51
N TYR A 31 0.21 8.30 11.91
CA TYR A 31 -1.14 8.17 11.39
C TYR A 31 -1.30 9.11 10.19
N GLU A 32 -1.60 8.54 9.04
CA GLU A 32 -1.83 9.30 7.81
C GLU A 32 -3.23 9.00 7.28
N VAL A 33 -3.84 9.98 6.61
CA VAL A 33 -5.13 9.77 5.95
C VAL A 33 -4.93 8.77 4.82
N LYS A 34 -5.81 7.76 4.71
CA LYS A 34 -5.69 6.75 3.65
C LYS A 34 -5.67 7.41 2.27
N ASP A 35 -4.80 6.94 1.39
CA ASP A 35 -4.60 7.51 0.04
C ASP A 35 -5.89 7.67 -0.75
N LYS A 36 -6.84 6.74 -0.59
CA LYS A 36 -8.17 6.78 -1.25
C LYS A 36 -9.02 8.02 -0.91
N TYR A 37 -8.69 8.74 0.15
CA TYR A 37 -9.39 9.96 0.57
C TYR A 37 -8.69 11.24 0.10
N TYR A 38 -7.49 11.14 -0.47
CA TYR A 38 -6.86 12.28 -1.14
C TYR A 38 -7.44 12.45 -2.55
N LEU A 39 -7.73 13.71 -2.89
CA LEU A 39 -8.08 14.09 -4.25
C LEU A 39 -6.82 14.12 -5.11
N SER A 40 -6.89 13.54 -6.31
CA SER A 40 -5.82 13.70 -7.28
C SER A 40 -5.65 15.18 -7.66
N LYS A 41 -4.43 15.58 -8.04
CA LYS A 41 -4.16 16.96 -8.50
C LYS A 41 -5.08 17.38 -9.65
N ALA A 42 -5.40 16.44 -10.54
CA ALA A 42 -6.34 16.66 -11.63
C ALA A 42 -7.76 16.95 -11.10
N ALA A 43 -8.26 16.16 -10.14
CA ALA A 43 -9.57 16.39 -9.53
C ALA A 43 -9.64 17.74 -8.81
N MET A 44 -8.59 18.12 -8.07
CA MET A 44 -8.51 19.45 -7.44
C MET A 44 -8.59 20.59 -8.47
N THR A 45 -7.93 20.44 -9.61
CA THR A 45 -7.96 21.46 -10.68
C THR A 45 -9.36 21.59 -11.29
N VAL A 46 -10.02 20.45 -11.56
CA VAL A 46 -11.39 20.40 -12.10
C VAL A 46 -12.42 20.99 -11.13
N LEU A 47 -12.18 20.96 -9.81
CA LEU A 47 -13.08 21.54 -8.81
C LEU A 47 -12.82 23.03 -8.56
N THR A 48 -11.55 23.45 -8.57
CA THR A 48 -11.16 24.83 -8.25
C THR A 48 -11.51 25.83 -9.37
N ILE A 49 -11.39 25.44 -10.65
CA ILE A 49 -11.71 26.33 -11.77
C ILE A 49 -13.21 26.69 -11.81
N PRO A 50 -14.17 25.75 -11.81
CA PRO A 50 -15.59 26.08 -11.75
C PRO A 50 -15.97 26.77 -10.44
N GLY A 51 -15.33 26.42 -9.33
CA GLY A 51 -15.51 27.10 -8.05
C GLY A 51 -15.17 28.60 -8.16
N SER A 52 -14.03 28.95 -8.75
CA SER A 52 -13.64 30.36 -8.94
C SER A 52 -14.63 31.14 -9.81
N LEU A 53 -15.19 30.48 -10.85
CA LEU A 53 -16.20 31.07 -11.73
C LEU A 53 -17.53 31.29 -10.99
N LEU A 54 -17.99 30.31 -10.21
CA LEU A 54 -19.19 30.42 -9.38
C LEU A 54 -19.06 31.53 -8.34
N LEU A 55 -17.87 31.71 -7.77
CA LEU A 55 -17.59 32.79 -6.83
C LEU A 55 -17.70 34.17 -7.52
N ALA A 56 -17.13 34.30 -8.72
CA ALA A 56 -17.26 35.52 -9.51
C ALA A 56 -18.72 35.83 -9.89
N ILE A 57 -19.50 34.81 -10.26
CA ILE A 57 -20.94 34.93 -10.55
C ILE A 57 -21.71 35.37 -9.30
N ALA A 58 -21.48 34.72 -8.16
CA ALA A 58 -22.14 35.06 -6.89
C ALA A 58 -21.87 36.52 -6.48
N TRP A 59 -20.64 37.00 -6.72
CA TRP A 59 -20.22 38.36 -6.38
C TRP A 59 -20.80 39.42 -7.30
N LYS A 60 -20.81 39.19 -8.63
CA LYS A 60 -21.26 40.18 -9.62
C LYS A 60 -22.76 40.19 -9.86
N THR A 61 -23.47 39.09 -9.60
CA THR A 61 -24.91 39.01 -9.89
C THR A 61 -25.74 39.88 -8.94
N SER A 62 -26.75 40.55 -9.47
CA SER A 62 -27.78 41.28 -8.71
C SER A 62 -28.99 40.39 -8.36
N SER A 63 -29.11 39.22 -9.00
CA SER A 63 -30.19 38.26 -8.73
C SER A 63 -29.90 37.46 -7.47
N VAL A 64 -30.78 37.60 -6.47
CA VAL A 64 -30.71 36.85 -5.20
C VAL A 64 -30.75 35.35 -5.44
N THR A 65 -31.60 34.88 -6.36
CA THR A 65 -31.73 33.46 -6.70
C THR A 65 -30.44 32.88 -7.27
N ILE A 66 -29.82 33.57 -8.24
CA ILE A 66 -28.56 33.13 -8.85
C ILE A 66 -27.43 33.11 -7.81
N ARG A 67 -27.38 34.12 -6.93
CA ARG A 67 -26.41 34.19 -5.83
C ARG A 67 -26.57 33.01 -4.88
N PHE A 68 -27.80 32.68 -4.47
CA PHE A 68 -28.08 31.57 -3.57
C PHE A 68 -27.61 30.23 -4.15
N TYR A 69 -28.00 29.90 -5.39
CA TYR A 69 -27.56 28.65 -6.03
C TYR A 69 -26.04 28.58 -6.22
N SER A 70 -25.41 29.70 -6.59
CA SER A 70 -23.95 29.77 -6.74
C SER A 70 -23.24 29.50 -5.41
N LEU A 71 -23.71 30.10 -4.32
CA LEU A 71 -23.16 29.86 -2.98
C LEU A 71 -23.41 28.44 -2.47
N ALA A 72 -24.58 27.87 -2.75
CA ALA A 72 -24.88 26.48 -2.40
C ALA A 72 -23.98 25.48 -3.14
N MET A 73 -23.69 25.72 -4.43
CA MET A 73 -22.75 24.88 -5.17
C MET A 73 -21.30 25.06 -4.67
N LEU A 74 -20.92 26.28 -4.31
CA LEU A 74 -19.61 26.57 -3.71
C LEU A 74 -19.41 25.85 -2.37
N SER A 75 -20.44 25.76 -1.53
CA SER A 75 -20.33 25.06 -0.25
C SER A 75 -20.10 23.56 -0.45
N VAL A 76 -20.72 22.94 -1.46
CA VAL A 76 -20.46 21.53 -1.80
C VAL A 76 -19.02 21.33 -2.27
N ILE A 77 -18.53 22.18 -3.18
CA ILE A 77 -17.14 22.13 -3.65
C ILE A 77 -16.17 22.31 -2.48
N PHE A 78 -16.44 23.26 -1.60
CA PHE A 78 -15.64 23.50 -0.40
C PHE A 78 -15.61 22.29 0.52
N LEU A 79 -16.75 21.63 0.78
CA LEU A 79 -16.80 20.42 1.60
C LEU A 79 -15.97 19.28 1.01
N ILE A 80 -15.99 19.09 -0.31
CA ILE A 80 -15.19 18.07 -0.99
C ILE A 80 -13.69 18.36 -0.82
N ILE A 81 -13.27 19.62 -1.01
CA ILE A 81 -11.87 20.02 -0.88
C ILE A 81 -11.40 19.99 0.59
N ALA A 82 -12.28 20.34 1.53
CA ALA A 82 -11.98 20.32 2.97
C ALA A 82 -12.00 18.90 3.55
N PHE A 83 -12.60 17.93 2.87
CA PHE A 83 -12.76 16.56 3.38
C PHE A 83 -11.45 15.90 3.82
N PRO A 84 -10.31 15.96 3.08
CA PRO A 84 -9.05 15.38 3.54
C PRO A 84 -8.54 16.02 4.84
N VAL A 85 -8.75 17.33 5.01
CA VAL A 85 -8.39 18.06 6.24
C VAL A 85 -9.25 17.59 7.40
N ILE A 86 -10.56 17.44 7.17
CA ILE A 86 -11.48 16.91 8.18
C ILE A 86 -11.08 15.46 8.52
N ALA A 87 -10.84 14.61 7.52
CA ALA A 87 -10.44 13.22 7.67
C ALA A 87 -9.17 13.05 8.52
N HIS A 88 -8.26 14.03 8.48
CA HIS A 88 -7.07 14.06 9.34
C HIS A 88 -7.39 14.11 10.84
N PHE A 89 -8.56 14.59 11.26
CA PHE A 89 -8.95 14.62 12.67
C PHE A 89 -9.66 13.33 13.14
N PHE A 90 -10.00 12.42 12.22
CA PHE A 90 -10.80 11.24 12.54
C PHE A 90 -10.01 9.96 12.29
N LYS A 91 -9.74 9.20 13.37
CA LYS A 91 -9.02 7.91 13.31
C LYS A 91 -9.61 6.90 12.32
N ALA A 92 -10.91 6.97 12.04
CA ALA A 92 -11.58 6.08 11.08
C ALA A 92 -11.03 6.20 9.64
N PHE A 93 -10.53 7.40 9.28
CA PHE A 93 -10.00 7.69 7.94
C PHE A 93 -8.47 7.59 7.87
N GLN A 94 -7.82 7.28 9.00
CA GLN A 94 -6.39 7.16 9.09
C GLN A 94 -5.95 5.70 8.98
N GLU A 95 -4.71 5.50 8.57
CA GLU A 95 -3.97 4.25 8.67
C GLU A 95 -2.60 4.48 9.31
N ARG A 96 -2.04 3.41 9.88
CA ARG A 96 -0.67 3.45 10.40
C ARG A 96 0.28 3.31 9.23
N VAL A 97 1.14 4.30 9.08
CA VAL A 97 2.27 4.29 8.15
C VAL A 97 3.52 4.10 9.00
N TRP A 98 4.20 2.99 8.79
CA TRP A 98 5.44 2.68 9.50
C TRP A 98 6.60 3.44 8.85
N LYS A 99 7.51 3.95 9.67
CA LYS A 99 8.70 4.66 9.19
C LYS A 99 9.88 3.71 9.17
N ASP A 100 10.62 3.71 8.07
CA ASP A 100 11.88 2.97 7.91
C ASP A 100 11.74 1.49 8.33
N ASP A 101 10.62 0.84 7.97
CA ASP A 101 10.24 -0.50 8.42
C ASP A 101 10.91 -1.62 7.61
N PHE A 102 12.20 -1.45 7.37
CA PHE A 102 13.04 -2.41 6.67
C PHE A 102 13.14 -3.73 7.44
N VAL A 103 13.10 -4.84 6.70
CA VAL A 103 13.26 -6.16 7.29
C VAL A 103 14.70 -6.34 7.74
N SER A 104 14.90 -6.67 9.01
CA SER A 104 16.24 -6.92 9.57
C SER A 104 16.90 -8.15 8.93
N ASP A 105 18.25 -8.15 8.89
CA ASP A 105 19.03 -9.28 8.35
C ASP A 105 18.67 -10.62 9.00
N ASP A 106 18.48 -10.63 10.32
CA ASP A 106 18.06 -11.84 11.06
C ASP A 106 16.70 -12.37 10.59
N ASP A 107 15.78 -11.47 10.25
CA ASP A 107 14.45 -11.83 9.76
C ASP A 107 14.48 -12.29 8.32
N ILE A 108 15.33 -11.68 7.49
CA ILE A 108 15.61 -12.16 6.13
C ILE A 108 16.15 -13.59 6.19
N LEU A 109 17.12 -13.87 7.06
CA LEU A 109 17.68 -15.21 7.23
C LEU A 109 16.61 -16.21 7.69
N TYR A 110 15.78 -15.84 8.68
CA TYR A 110 14.68 -16.67 9.16
C TYR A 110 13.63 -16.97 8.08
N LEU A 111 13.28 -15.98 7.24
CA LEU A 111 12.37 -16.19 6.11
C LEU A 111 13.00 -17.13 5.06
N CYS A 112 14.31 -17.03 4.84
CA CYS A 112 15.07 -17.86 3.90
C CYS A 112 15.25 -19.32 4.34
N GLU A 113 14.93 -19.68 5.59
CA GLU A 113 14.88 -21.08 6.03
C GLU A 113 13.78 -21.86 5.28
N ASN A 114 12.75 -21.18 4.77
CA ASN A 114 11.81 -21.77 3.83
C ASN A 114 12.40 -21.69 2.42
N ASP A 115 12.68 -22.87 1.85
CA ASP A 115 13.26 -23.02 0.51
C ASP A 115 12.51 -22.27 -0.60
N ASN A 116 11.19 -22.12 -0.51
CA ASN A 116 10.41 -21.43 -1.53
C ASN A 116 10.53 -19.91 -1.35
N LEU A 117 10.33 -19.40 -0.13
CA LEU A 117 10.46 -17.96 0.16
C LEU A 117 11.85 -17.45 -0.16
N LYS A 118 12.88 -18.25 0.12
CA LYS A 118 14.27 -17.95 -0.24
C LYS A 118 14.43 -17.56 -1.71
N LEU A 119 13.72 -18.20 -2.63
CA LEU A 119 13.82 -17.88 -4.06
C LEU A 119 13.34 -16.47 -4.37
N VAL A 120 12.21 -16.06 -3.80
CA VAL A 120 11.62 -14.73 -4.02
C VAL A 120 12.49 -13.66 -3.37
N ILE A 121 12.90 -13.88 -2.12
CA ILE A 121 13.70 -12.91 -1.36
C ILE A 121 15.05 -12.68 -2.05
N VAL A 122 15.71 -13.75 -2.52
CA VAL A 122 16.97 -13.62 -3.27
C VAL A 122 16.79 -12.88 -4.59
N GLU A 123 15.66 -13.08 -5.29
CA GLU A 123 15.36 -12.35 -6.53
C GLU A 123 15.19 -10.85 -6.26
N GLU A 124 14.46 -10.48 -5.20
CA GLU A 124 14.22 -9.09 -4.83
C GLU A 124 15.47 -8.36 -4.37
N ILE A 125 16.28 -8.99 -3.52
CA ILE A 125 17.57 -8.44 -3.09
C ILE A 125 18.49 -8.22 -4.30
N LYS A 126 18.54 -9.17 -5.25
CA LYS A 126 19.32 -9.01 -6.49
C LYS A 126 18.81 -7.91 -7.40
N ALA A 127 17.50 -7.65 -7.38
CA ALA A 127 16.89 -6.54 -8.10
C ALA A 127 17.18 -5.17 -7.43
N GLY A 128 17.81 -5.15 -6.25
CA GLY A 128 18.07 -3.95 -5.47
C GLY A 128 16.83 -3.42 -4.75
N MET A 129 15.82 -4.27 -4.54
CA MET A 129 14.62 -3.92 -3.80
C MET A 129 14.90 -4.02 -2.30
N GLU A 130 14.52 -2.99 -1.55
CA GLU A 130 14.54 -3.02 -0.08
C GLU A 130 13.24 -3.67 0.41
N LEU A 131 13.35 -4.77 1.15
CA LEU A 131 12.19 -5.43 1.74
C LEU A 131 11.72 -4.66 2.97
N THR A 132 10.42 -4.38 3.05
CA THR A 132 9.78 -3.79 4.22
C THR A 132 8.78 -4.75 4.87
N TYR A 133 8.59 -4.64 6.19
CA TYR A 133 7.56 -5.42 6.89
C TYR A 133 6.14 -5.06 6.41
N THR A 134 5.92 -3.82 5.97
CA THR A 134 4.67 -3.38 5.36
C THR A 134 4.40 -4.09 4.04
N ASP A 135 5.39 -4.20 3.15
CA ASP A 135 5.22 -4.88 1.87
C ASP A 135 5.03 -6.38 2.05
N LEU A 136 5.79 -7.01 2.94
CA LEU A 136 5.59 -8.41 3.32
C LEU A 136 4.16 -8.68 3.82
N TYR A 137 3.59 -7.75 4.60
CA TYR A 137 2.23 -7.90 5.10
C TYR A 137 1.17 -7.66 4.02
N LYS A 138 1.30 -6.59 3.23
CA LYS A 138 0.31 -6.20 2.21
C LYS A 138 0.30 -7.18 1.04
N ASN A 139 1.46 -7.65 0.62
CA ASN A 139 1.66 -8.49 -0.57
C ASN A 139 1.95 -9.96 -0.22
N LYS A 140 1.67 -10.39 1.02
CA LYS A 140 1.96 -11.75 1.50
C LYS A 140 1.55 -12.86 0.52
N ASP A 141 0.33 -12.78 0.00
CA ASP A 141 -0.19 -13.80 -0.91
C ASP A 141 0.57 -13.82 -2.24
N ASP A 142 1.00 -12.64 -2.75
CA ASP A 142 1.85 -12.53 -3.94
C ASP A 142 3.24 -13.15 -3.70
N TYR A 143 3.87 -12.88 -2.54
CA TYR A 143 5.13 -13.53 -2.16
C TYR A 143 5.00 -15.05 -2.16
N ILE A 144 3.91 -15.58 -1.61
CA ILE A 144 3.68 -17.01 -1.53
C ILE A 144 3.44 -17.59 -2.94
N ASP A 145 2.58 -16.98 -3.74
CA ASP A 145 2.27 -17.44 -5.10
C ASP A 145 3.51 -17.41 -6.01
N ARG A 146 4.28 -16.31 -5.97
CA ARG A 146 5.55 -16.18 -6.70
C ARG A 146 6.56 -17.23 -6.26
N SER A 147 6.69 -17.49 -4.96
CA SER A 147 7.61 -18.50 -4.44
C SER A 147 7.32 -19.89 -5.00
N TYR A 148 6.03 -20.23 -5.12
CA TYR A 148 5.60 -21.49 -5.69
C TYR A 148 5.83 -21.57 -7.19
N TRP A 149 5.54 -20.48 -7.91
CA TRP A 149 5.79 -20.39 -9.34
C TRP A 149 7.28 -20.56 -9.66
N LEU A 150 8.16 -19.87 -8.93
CA LEU A 150 9.62 -19.98 -9.09
C LEU A 150 10.11 -21.41 -8.82
N ARG A 151 9.64 -22.03 -7.73
CA ARG A 151 10.01 -23.42 -7.41
C ARG A 151 9.60 -24.39 -8.52
N LYS A 152 8.41 -24.20 -9.10
CA LYS A 152 7.94 -25.00 -10.23
C LYS A 152 8.83 -24.83 -11.47
N GLN A 153 9.31 -23.62 -11.74
CA GLN A 153 10.26 -23.34 -12.82
C GLN A 153 11.62 -24.01 -12.58
N GLU A 154 12.15 -23.97 -11.37
CA GLU A 154 13.42 -24.64 -11.02
C GLU A 154 13.33 -26.15 -11.17
N MET A 155 12.25 -26.76 -10.68
CA MET A 155 12.02 -28.21 -10.84
C MET A 155 11.94 -28.59 -12.31
N LYS A 156 11.28 -27.77 -13.14
CA LYS A 156 11.20 -27.99 -14.59
C LYS A 156 12.58 -27.89 -15.25
N LYS A 157 13.37 -26.86 -14.93
CA LYS A 157 14.75 -26.71 -15.44
C LYS A 157 15.64 -27.89 -15.03
N GLY A 158 15.56 -28.31 -13.77
CA GLY A 158 16.27 -29.48 -13.27
C GLY A 158 15.89 -30.76 -14.01
N LEU A 159 14.60 -30.96 -14.29
CA LEU A 159 14.13 -32.12 -15.07
C LEU A 159 14.62 -32.09 -16.52
N LEU A 160 14.54 -30.94 -17.20
CA LEU A 160 15.07 -30.77 -18.56
C LEU A 160 16.56 -31.09 -18.62
N SER A 161 17.35 -30.56 -17.69
CA SER A 161 18.80 -30.83 -17.63
C SER A 161 19.15 -32.30 -17.39
N LYS A 162 18.25 -33.07 -16.75
CA LYS A 162 18.42 -34.51 -16.56
C LYS A 162 18.10 -35.27 -17.84
N ILE A 163 17.07 -34.85 -18.58
CA ILE A 163 16.71 -35.45 -19.87
C ILE A 163 17.82 -35.21 -20.90
N GLU A 164 18.41 -34.01 -20.95
CA GLU A 164 19.51 -33.67 -21.87
C GLU A 164 20.81 -34.45 -21.63
N ARG A 165 20.96 -35.08 -20.46
CA ARG A 165 22.14 -35.89 -20.09
C ARG A 165 21.97 -37.39 -20.32
N VAL A 166 20.80 -37.83 -20.78
CA VAL A 166 20.46 -39.22 -21.13
C VAL A 166 20.57 -39.37 -22.64
#